data_AF-A0A0B8QGZ7-F1
#
_entry.id   AF-A0A0B8QGZ7-F1
#
_cell.length_a   1.000
_cell.length_b   1.000
_cell.length_c   1.000
_cell.angle_alpha   90.00
_cell.angle_beta   90.00
_cell.angle_gamma   90.00
#
_symmetry.space_group_name_H-M   'P 1'
#
loop_
_entity.id
_entity.type
_entity.pdbx_description
1 polymer ?
#
loop_
_entity_poly.entity_id
_entity_poly.type
_entity_poly.pdbx_seq_one_letter_code
_entity_poly.pdbx_strand_id
1 'polypeptide(L)'
;MLSLGLPGAILLGFAGAALLFPQLSLIEAGILGTMLAATDAALGKAVITNEKVPAEVREGLNVESGLNDGLCVPILLVLIAMGSSAHAEVSGSHALMLVAEELGIGLVVGLGFAFIGAKLLTLSAQKEWLSEVWVQLTVATLALASFGVAQTLHGSGYIAAFSGGLLFGHLHEKHTHKLVLTTESIAELFAMLTWILFGAAVVSQVFDLFNSTIILYAAISLTLVRMLPIYLSFLGTDVQCSATVHGLVRSARSSEYRVCSDCYRGRVTGCPIYCSSGHLHRIHEFGSARHYRKTTGQSDWQIKRNATSTEVAF
;
A
#
# COMPACT_ATOMS: atom_id res chain seq x y z
N MET A 1 0.94 2.10 14.73
CA MET A 1 1.58 1.33 13.65
C MET A 1 2.75 2.11 13.07
N LEU A 2 2.55 3.08 12.17
CA LEU A 2 3.64 3.67 11.39
C LEU A 2 4.65 4.51 12.20
N SER A 3 4.21 5.33 13.15
CA SER A 3 5.07 6.22 13.95
C SER A 3 6.07 5.51 14.86
N LEU A 4 5.77 4.26 15.23
CA LEU A 4 6.62 3.44 16.12
C LEU A 4 7.16 2.20 15.39
N GLY A 5 6.37 1.62 14.50
CA GLY A 5 6.69 0.41 13.75
C GLY A 5 7.82 0.63 12.75
N LEU A 6 7.71 1.65 11.90
CA LEU A 6 8.72 1.91 10.88
C LEU A 6 10.07 2.34 11.48
N PRO A 7 10.14 3.35 12.38
CA PRO A 7 11.41 3.69 13.03
C PRO A 7 11.98 2.52 13.84
N GLY A 8 11.13 1.76 14.53
CA GLY A 8 11.56 0.57 15.25
C GLY A 8 12.14 -0.51 14.33
N ALA A 9 11.55 -0.73 13.15
CA ALA A 9 12.07 -1.68 12.17
C ALA A 9 13.43 -1.22 11.60
N ILE A 10 13.57 0.07 11.28
CA ILE A 10 14.85 0.64 10.82
C ILE A 10 15.92 0.45 11.90
N LEU A 11 15.61 0.79 13.16
CA LEU A 11 16.56 0.71 14.28
C LEU A 11 16.95 -0.74 14.62
N LEU A 12 15.98 -1.67 14.63
CA LEU A 12 16.27 -3.08 14.87
C LEU A 12 17.03 -3.72 13.71
N GLY A 13 16.71 -3.36 12.46
CA GLY A 13 17.46 -3.78 11.28
C GLY A 13 18.90 -3.29 11.34
N PHE A 14 19.10 -1.99 11.62
CA PHE A 14 20.41 -1.40 11.86
C PHE A 14 21.19 -2.13 12.96
N ALA A 15 20.57 -2.35 14.12
CA ALA A 15 21.23 -3.01 15.24
C ALA A 15 21.60 -4.47 14.90
N GLY A 16 20.73 -5.20 14.21
CA GLY A 16 21.00 -6.56 13.75
C GLY A 16 22.14 -6.59 12.72
N ALA A 17 22.17 -5.64 11.79
CA ALA A 17 23.23 -5.52 10.80
C ALA A 17 24.58 -5.18 11.43
N ALA A 18 24.62 -4.19 12.33
CA ALA A 18 25.82 -3.79 13.06
C ALA A 18 26.38 -4.92 13.93
N LEU A 19 25.53 -5.78 14.48
CA LEU A 19 25.94 -6.91 15.30
C LEU A 19 26.46 -8.10 14.47
N LEU A 20 25.79 -8.44 13.37
CA LEU A 20 26.11 -9.62 12.56
C LEU A 20 27.17 -9.36 11.49
N PHE A 21 27.35 -8.11 11.07
CA PHE A 21 28.30 -7.71 10.04
C PHE A 21 29.26 -6.65 10.60
N PRO A 22 30.24 -7.03 11.45
CA PRO A 22 31.18 -6.09 12.05
C PRO A 22 32.12 -5.41 11.03
N GLN A 23 32.08 -5.84 9.77
CA GLN A 23 32.84 -5.25 8.67
C GLN A 23 32.13 -4.01 8.09
N LEU A 24 30.82 -3.86 8.33
CA LEU A 24 30.06 -2.70 7.88
C LEU A 24 30.29 -1.52 8.82
N SER A 25 30.44 -0.34 8.25
CA SER A 25 30.31 0.91 8.98
C SER A 25 28.89 1.07 9.54
N LEU A 26 28.75 1.93 10.55
CA LEU A 26 27.43 2.25 11.11
C LEU A 26 26.48 2.83 10.05
N ILE A 27 27.02 3.55 9.07
CA ILE A 27 26.23 4.12 7.98
C ILE A 27 25.72 3.01 7.04
N GLU A 28 26.58 2.07 6.65
CA GLU A 28 26.18 0.93 5.81
C GLU A 28 25.17 0.02 6.52
N ALA A 29 25.35 -0.21 7.82
CA ALA A 29 24.36 -0.91 8.63
C ALA A 29 23.02 -0.16 8.66
N GLY A 30 23.05 1.18 8.70
CA GLY A 30 21.86 2.03 8.67
C GLY A 30 21.15 1.96 7.32
N ILE A 31 21.91 1.99 6.22
CA ILE A 31 21.41 1.82 4.85
C ILE A 31 20.66 0.49 4.77
N LEU A 32 21.30 -0.58 5.22
CA LEU A 32 20.78 -1.93 5.14
C LEU A 32 19.55 -2.13 6.05
N GLY A 33 19.52 -1.52 7.24
CA GLY A 33 18.34 -1.46 8.11
C GLY A 33 17.17 -0.70 7.46
N THR A 34 17.45 0.41 6.79
CA THR A 34 16.44 1.22 6.09
C THR A 34 15.84 0.48 4.89
N MET A 35 16.69 -0.17 4.08
CA MET A 35 16.25 -0.96 2.92
C MET A 35 15.31 -2.10 3.30
N LEU A 36 15.57 -2.78 4.43
CA LEU A 36 14.74 -3.91 4.89
C LEU A 36 13.47 -3.47 5.63
N ALA A 37 13.43 -2.24 6.11
CA ALA A 37 12.24 -1.68 6.76
C ALA A 37 11.16 -1.27 5.76
N ALA A 38 11.52 -0.89 4.53
CA ALA A 38 10.57 -0.64 3.44
C ALA A 38 9.82 -1.94 3.08
N THR A 39 8.53 -1.85 2.73
CA THR A 39 7.71 -3.01 2.30
C THR A 39 7.21 -2.73 0.91
N ASP A 40 7.50 -3.63 -0.01
CA ASP A 40 6.93 -3.55 -1.35
C ASP A 40 5.43 -3.91 -1.32
N ALA A 41 4.59 -2.93 -1.64
CA ALA A 41 3.15 -3.09 -1.79
C ALA A 41 2.78 -4.12 -2.87
N ALA A 42 3.61 -4.28 -3.91
CA ALA A 42 3.36 -5.23 -5.00
C ALA A 42 3.46 -6.69 -4.53
N LEU A 43 4.42 -7.00 -3.64
CA LEU A 43 4.52 -8.33 -3.04
C LEU A 43 3.35 -8.63 -2.07
N GLY A 44 2.79 -7.58 -1.45
CA GLY A 44 1.60 -7.66 -0.60
C GLY A 44 0.27 -7.73 -1.37
N LYS A 45 0.28 -7.51 -2.69
CA LYS A 45 -0.93 -7.37 -3.51
C LYS A 45 -1.86 -8.57 -3.42
N ALA A 46 -1.34 -9.79 -3.29
CA ALA A 46 -2.14 -11.00 -3.13
C ALA A 46 -3.02 -10.99 -1.85
N VAL A 47 -2.61 -10.27 -0.80
CA VAL A 47 -3.38 -10.09 0.43
C VAL A 47 -4.35 -8.92 0.28
N ILE A 48 -3.91 -7.81 -0.32
CA ILE A 48 -4.69 -6.58 -0.49
C ILE A 48 -5.83 -6.75 -1.53
N THR A 49 -5.68 -7.67 -2.48
CA THR A 49 -6.73 -7.99 -3.48
C THR A 49 -7.68 -9.10 -3.03
N ASN A 50 -7.39 -9.77 -1.91
CA ASN A 50 -8.20 -10.89 -1.44
C ASN A 50 -9.43 -10.39 -0.67
N GLU A 51 -10.60 -10.49 -1.29
CA GLU A 51 -11.88 -10.08 -0.70
C GLU A 51 -12.24 -10.78 0.62
N LYS A 52 -11.59 -11.90 0.96
CA LYS A 52 -11.77 -12.56 2.27
C LYS A 52 -11.12 -11.79 3.42
N VAL A 53 -10.20 -10.88 3.13
CA VAL A 53 -9.56 -10.01 4.11
C VAL A 53 -10.44 -8.76 4.29
N PRO A 54 -10.78 -8.37 5.54
CA PRO A 54 -11.59 -7.19 5.80
C PRO A 54 -11.03 -5.93 5.09
N ALA A 55 -11.92 -5.09 4.55
CA ALA A 55 -11.53 -3.90 3.80
C ALA A 55 -10.60 -2.99 4.60
N GLU A 56 -10.88 -2.78 5.89
CA GLU A 56 -10.07 -1.98 6.81
C GLU A 56 -8.60 -2.47 6.88
N VAL A 57 -8.39 -3.78 6.87
CA VAL A 57 -7.04 -4.37 6.90
C VAL A 57 -6.35 -4.19 5.54
N ARG A 58 -7.09 -4.34 4.44
CA ARG A 58 -6.55 -4.16 3.07
C ARG A 58 -6.13 -2.71 2.83
N GLU A 59 -6.99 -1.75 3.17
CA GLU A 59 -6.70 -0.32 3.09
C GLU A 59 -5.55 0.07 4.03
N GLY A 60 -5.55 -0.44 5.26
CA GLY A 60 -4.46 -0.21 6.21
C GLY A 60 -3.11 -0.70 5.70
N LEU A 61 -3.06 -1.92 5.13
CA LEU A 61 -1.84 -2.48 4.53
C LEU A 61 -1.38 -1.70 3.30
N ASN A 62 -2.31 -1.21 2.48
CA ASN A 62 -1.99 -0.40 1.30
C ASN A 62 -1.39 0.96 1.71
N VAL A 63 -2.00 1.63 2.69
CA VAL A 63 -1.51 2.90 3.23
C VAL A 63 -0.16 2.71 3.93
N GLU A 64 -0.01 1.67 4.75
CA GLU A 64 1.25 1.36 5.43
C GLU A 64 2.38 1.08 4.43
N SER A 65 2.14 0.24 3.42
CA SER A 65 3.16 -0.10 2.42
C SER A 65 3.57 1.13 1.61
N GLY A 66 2.60 1.89 1.09
CA GLY A 66 2.89 3.10 0.30
C GLY A 66 3.61 4.18 1.11
N LEU A 67 3.23 4.36 2.38
CA LEU A 67 3.86 5.37 3.23
C LEU A 67 5.25 4.93 3.71
N ASN A 68 5.48 3.64 3.94
CA ASN A 68 6.82 3.10 4.22
C ASN A 68 7.77 3.36 3.04
N ASP A 69 7.33 3.12 1.79
CA ASP A 69 8.13 3.40 0.60
C ASP A 69 8.48 4.90 0.49
N GLY A 70 7.50 5.77 0.70
CA GLY A 70 7.71 7.22 0.66
C GLY A 70 8.63 7.75 1.76
N LEU A 71 8.57 7.19 2.98
CA LEU A 71 9.36 7.65 4.13
C LEU A 71 10.77 7.04 4.21
N CYS A 72 10.97 5.82 3.69
CA CYS A 72 12.29 5.19 3.67
C CYS A 72 13.24 5.84 2.68
N VAL A 73 12.76 6.33 1.53
CA VAL A 73 13.61 6.94 0.48
C VAL A 73 14.42 8.14 1.01
N PRO A 74 13.84 9.14 1.69
CA PRO A 74 14.60 10.24 2.30
C PRO A 74 15.70 9.77 3.24
N ILE A 75 15.37 8.82 4.12
CA ILE A 75 16.29 8.28 5.12
C ILE A 75 17.44 7.56 4.42
N LEU A 76 17.13 6.77 3.39
CA LEU A 76 18.12 6.05 2.59
C LEU A 76 19.07 7.02 1.87
N LEU A 77 18.53 8.09 1.26
CA LEU A 77 19.33 9.10 0.56
C LEU A 77 20.27 9.84 1.51
N VAL A 78 19.82 10.19 2.73
CA VAL A 78 20.68 10.77 3.78
C VAL A 78 21.85 9.86 4.08
N LEU A 79 21.57 8.58 4.33
CA LEU A 79 22.58 7.62 4.74
C LEU A 79 23.58 7.34 3.61
N ILE A 80 23.11 7.26 2.36
CA ILE A 80 23.99 7.13 1.19
C ILE A 80 24.88 8.38 1.06
N ALA A 81 24.33 9.58 1.18
CA ALA A 81 25.10 10.83 1.11
C ALA A 81 26.18 10.88 2.19
N MET A 82 25.84 10.49 3.43
CA MET A 82 26.79 10.41 4.55
C MET A 82 27.87 9.33 4.35
N GLY A 83 27.54 8.21 3.69
CA GLY A 83 28.46 7.09 3.46
C GLY A 83 29.36 7.26 2.25
N SER A 84 29.02 8.16 1.32
CA SER A 84 29.80 8.38 0.12
C SER A 84 31.11 9.14 0.42
N SER A 85 32.25 8.49 0.15
CA SER A 85 33.59 9.03 0.38
C SER A 85 33.97 10.23 -0.52
N ALA A 86 33.17 10.53 -1.54
CA ALA A 86 33.24 11.78 -2.30
C ALA A 86 32.93 13.02 -1.44
N HIS A 87 32.35 12.81 -0.25
CA HIS A 87 31.94 13.84 0.70
C HIS A 87 32.68 13.73 2.05
N ALA A 88 33.88 13.15 2.08
CA ALA A 88 34.65 12.91 3.31
C ALA A 88 34.97 14.19 4.13
N GLU A 89 34.83 15.39 3.56
CA GLU A 89 34.95 16.69 4.27
C GLU A 89 33.60 17.39 4.53
N VAL A 90 32.49 16.78 4.14
CA VAL A 90 31.15 17.34 4.32
C VAL A 90 30.77 17.17 5.79
N SER A 91 30.95 18.24 6.57
CA SER A 91 30.37 18.37 7.91
C SER A 91 28.91 17.89 7.90
N GLY A 92 28.46 17.16 8.92
CA GLY A 92 27.09 16.63 8.99
C GLY A 92 26.00 17.68 8.77
N SER A 93 26.29 18.96 9.01
CA SER A 93 25.43 20.11 8.69
C SER A 93 25.16 20.27 7.19
N HIS A 94 26.14 20.04 6.33
CA HIS A 94 26.02 20.16 4.88
C HIS A 94 25.24 18.98 4.28
N ALA A 95 25.44 17.76 4.80
CA ALA A 95 24.65 16.60 4.38
C ALA A 95 23.16 16.77 4.72
N LEU A 96 22.86 17.30 5.92
CA LEU A 96 21.50 17.64 6.31
C LEU A 96 20.88 18.74 5.43
N MET A 97 21.67 19.75 5.06
CA MET A 97 21.20 20.81 4.17
C MET A 97 20.89 20.29 2.76
N LEU A 98 21.76 19.45 2.20
CA LEU A 98 21.54 18.82 0.90
C LEU A 98 20.28 17.95 0.89
N VAL A 99 20.08 17.17 1.95
CA VAL A 99 18.85 16.37 2.09
C VAL A 99 17.62 17.27 2.22
N ALA A 100 17.69 18.33 3.02
CA ALA A 100 16.58 19.25 3.19
C ALA A 100 16.22 19.95 1.86
N GLU A 101 17.23 20.26 1.04
CA GLU A 101 17.06 20.78 -0.32
C GLU A 101 16.40 19.73 -1.24
N GLU A 102 16.94 18.52 -1.29
CA GLU A 102 16.39 17.41 -2.09
C GLU A 102 14.92 17.13 -1.74
N LEU A 103 14.59 17.10 -0.44
CA LEU A 103 13.23 16.89 0.05
C LEU A 103 12.32 18.08 -0.20
N GLY A 104 12.81 19.29 0.09
CA GLY A 104 12.05 20.52 -0.05
C GLY A 104 11.69 20.81 -1.50
N ILE A 105 12.66 20.74 -2.40
CA ILE A 105 12.46 20.93 -3.84
C ILE A 105 11.57 19.83 -4.39
N GLY A 106 11.83 18.56 -4.05
CA GLY A 106 11.00 17.44 -4.46
C GLY A 106 9.53 17.66 -4.08
N LEU A 107 9.26 18.00 -2.81
CA LEU A 107 7.92 18.26 -2.30
C LEU A 107 7.24 19.43 -3.04
N VAL A 108 7.92 20.57 -3.18
CA VAL A 108 7.36 21.77 -3.83
C VAL A 108 7.04 21.48 -5.30
N VAL A 109 7.95 20.84 -6.03
CA VAL A 109 7.75 20.47 -7.43
C VAL A 109 6.60 19.47 -7.55
N GLY A 110 6.59 18.41 -6.74
CA GLY A 110 5.54 17.39 -6.76
C GLY A 110 4.14 17.96 -6.52
N LEU A 111 3.99 18.76 -5.46
CA LEU A 111 2.72 19.40 -5.13
C LEU A 111 2.31 20.42 -6.20
N GLY A 112 3.27 21.19 -6.73
CA GLY A 112 3.02 22.16 -7.80
C GLY A 112 2.50 21.48 -9.07
N PHE A 113 3.19 20.43 -9.54
CA PHE A 113 2.76 19.66 -10.71
C PHE A 113 1.40 19.00 -10.49
N ALA A 114 1.17 18.38 -9.34
CA ALA A 114 -0.13 17.76 -9.04
C ALA A 114 -1.27 18.77 -9.04
N PHE A 115 -1.09 19.94 -8.42
CA PHE A 115 -2.10 20.99 -8.40
C PHE A 115 -2.39 21.55 -9.80
N ILE A 116 -1.34 21.92 -10.55
CA ILE A 116 -1.48 22.45 -11.90
C ILE A 116 -2.08 21.41 -12.83
N GLY A 117 -1.58 20.18 -12.80
CA GLY A 117 -2.07 19.06 -13.61
C GLY A 117 -3.53 18.73 -13.32
N ALA A 118 -3.93 18.69 -12.04
CA ALA A 118 -5.32 18.47 -11.66
C ALA A 118 -6.26 19.56 -12.17
N LYS A 119 -5.84 20.83 -12.11
CA LYS A 119 -6.61 21.97 -12.63
C LYS A 119 -6.71 21.93 -14.16
N LEU A 120 -5.61 21.70 -14.86
CA LEU A 120 -5.59 21.63 -16.32
C LEU A 120 -6.43 20.45 -16.83
N LEU A 121 -6.36 19.30 -16.17
CA LEU A 121 -7.18 18.13 -16.50
C LEU A 121 -8.68 18.46 -16.35
N THR A 122 -9.07 19.09 -15.25
CA THR A 122 -10.47 19.49 -15.01
C THR A 122 -10.97 20.48 -16.07
N LEU A 123 -10.17 21.51 -16.38
CA LEU A 123 -10.51 22.52 -17.39
C LEU A 123 -10.62 21.92 -18.79
N SER A 124 -9.73 20.99 -19.13
CA SER A 124 -9.71 20.34 -20.44
C SER A 124 -10.87 19.36 -20.60
N ALA A 125 -11.24 18.66 -19.53
CA ALA A 125 -12.41 17.79 -19.50
C ALA A 125 -13.72 18.58 -19.66
N GLN A 126 -13.85 19.73 -19.00
CA GLN A 126 -15.02 20.62 -19.16
C GLN A 126 -15.21 21.15 -20.57
N LYS A 127 -14.12 21.26 -21.34
CA LYS A 127 -14.14 21.72 -22.74
C LYS A 127 -14.15 20.57 -23.75
N GLU A 128 -14.26 19.32 -23.30
CA GLU A 128 -14.21 18.12 -24.15
C GLU A 128 -12.94 18.03 -25.02
N TRP A 129 -11.82 18.57 -24.52
CA TRP A 129 -10.54 18.57 -25.26
C TRP A 129 -9.78 17.25 -25.20
N LEU A 130 -10.14 16.37 -24.26
CA LEU A 130 -9.41 15.14 -23.99
C LEU A 130 -10.27 13.92 -24.33
N SER A 131 -9.71 13.00 -25.12
CA SER A 131 -10.27 11.66 -25.28
C SER A 131 -9.93 10.79 -24.08
N GLU A 132 -10.66 9.69 -23.89
CA GLU A 132 -10.42 8.75 -22.77
C GLU A 132 -8.97 8.23 -22.71
N VAL A 133 -8.33 8.05 -23.87
CA VAL A 133 -6.93 7.59 -23.97
C VAL A 133 -5.95 8.64 -23.44
N TRP A 134 -6.14 9.91 -23.82
CA TRP A 134 -5.25 11.00 -23.39
C TRP A 134 -5.39 11.31 -21.90
N VAL A 135 -6.60 11.17 -21.35
CA VAL A 135 -6.86 11.30 -19.93
C VAL A 135 -6.03 10.29 -19.12
N GLN A 136 -5.98 9.02 -19.56
CA GLN A 136 -5.22 7.97 -18.88
C GLN A 136 -3.71 8.20 -18.92
N LEU A 137 -3.17 8.74 -20.02
CA LEU A 137 -1.74 9.03 -20.14
C LEU A 137 -1.30 10.24 -19.30
N THR A 138 -2.24 11.13 -18.96
CA THR A 138 -1.95 12.38 -18.26
C THR A 138 -1.34 12.13 -16.88
N VAL A 139 -1.86 11.15 -16.13
CA VAL A 139 -1.39 10.85 -14.77
C VAL A 139 0.04 10.31 -14.79
N ALA A 140 0.33 9.33 -15.65
CA ALA A 140 1.68 8.79 -15.83
C ALA A 140 2.67 9.88 -16.26
N THR A 141 2.28 10.71 -17.23
CA THR A 141 3.12 11.82 -17.71
C THR A 141 3.37 12.84 -16.63
N LEU A 142 2.36 13.16 -15.79
CA LEU A 142 2.51 14.09 -14.68
C LEU A 142 3.47 13.57 -13.62
N ALA A 143 3.40 12.27 -13.31
CA ALA A 143 4.33 11.62 -12.40
C ALA A 143 5.77 11.69 -12.94
N LEU A 144 5.99 11.32 -14.21
CA LEU A 144 7.30 11.39 -14.86
C LEU A 144 7.84 12.83 -14.98
N ALA A 145 6.97 13.79 -15.29
CA ALA A 145 7.34 15.21 -15.36
C ALA A 145 7.74 15.75 -13.98
N SER A 146 6.97 15.44 -12.94
CA SER A 146 7.31 15.82 -11.56
C SER A 146 8.65 15.24 -11.12
N PHE A 147 8.90 13.96 -11.45
CA PHE A 147 10.17 13.30 -11.19
C PHE A 147 11.32 14.00 -11.91
N GLY A 148 11.20 14.18 -13.23
CA GLY A 148 12.26 14.74 -14.06
C GLY A 148 12.61 16.18 -13.70
N VAL A 149 11.59 17.02 -13.48
CA VAL A 149 11.81 18.43 -13.12
C VAL A 149 12.44 18.55 -11.74
N ALA A 150 11.98 17.79 -10.75
CA ALA A 150 12.62 17.78 -9.43
C ALA A 150 14.09 17.37 -9.55
N GLN A 151 14.39 16.29 -10.28
CA GLN A 151 15.76 15.82 -10.46
C GLN A 151 16.67 16.88 -11.11
N THR A 152 16.16 17.65 -12.10
CA THR A 152 16.94 18.73 -12.72
C THR A 152 17.20 19.92 -11.79
N LEU A 153 16.34 20.10 -10.77
CA LEU A 153 16.46 21.15 -9.77
C LEU A 153 17.21 20.69 -8.51
N HIS A 154 17.84 19.50 -8.54
CA HIS A 154 18.50 18.90 -7.37
C HIS A 154 17.50 18.60 -6.22
N GLY A 155 16.27 18.30 -6.62
CA GLY A 155 15.21 17.75 -5.79
C GLY A 155 15.05 16.25 -6.02
N SER A 156 14.55 15.55 -5.01
CA SER A 156 14.28 14.12 -5.13
C SER A 156 13.08 13.89 -6.03
N GLY A 157 13.32 13.35 -7.23
CA GLY A 157 12.26 12.99 -8.17
C GLY A 157 11.26 11.98 -7.59
N TYR A 158 11.74 11.06 -6.73
CA TYR A 158 10.90 10.10 -6.02
C TYR A 158 9.90 10.80 -5.11
N ILE A 159 10.36 11.78 -4.33
CA ILE A 159 9.50 12.54 -3.43
C ILE A 159 8.51 13.39 -4.21
N ALA A 160 8.94 14.00 -5.31
CA ALA A 160 8.04 14.76 -6.18
C ALA A 160 6.90 13.90 -6.74
N ALA A 161 7.22 12.72 -7.28
CA ALA A 161 6.22 11.80 -7.81
C ALA A 161 5.28 11.27 -6.71
N PHE A 162 5.82 10.93 -5.54
CA PHE A 162 5.05 10.42 -4.41
C PHE A 162 4.10 11.47 -3.81
N SER A 163 4.62 12.64 -3.42
CA SER A 163 3.80 13.71 -2.85
C SER A 163 2.81 14.28 -3.87
N GLY A 164 3.21 14.32 -5.15
CA GLY A 164 2.34 14.69 -6.25
C GLY A 164 1.18 13.70 -6.42
N GLY A 165 1.47 12.39 -6.40
CA GLY A 165 0.45 11.34 -6.45
C GLY A 165 -0.54 11.40 -5.30
N LEU A 166 -0.06 11.65 -4.07
CA LEU A 166 -0.91 11.85 -2.89
C LEU A 166 -1.86 13.05 -3.05
N LEU A 167 -1.33 14.21 -3.47
CA LEU A 167 -2.16 15.40 -3.69
C LEU A 167 -3.15 15.19 -4.85
N PHE A 168 -2.72 14.58 -5.95
CA PHE A 168 -3.58 14.31 -7.08
C PHE A 168 -4.73 13.38 -6.71
N GLY A 169 -4.44 12.30 -5.96
CA GLY A 169 -5.46 11.38 -5.44
C GLY A 169 -6.48 12.07 -4.54
N HIS A 170 -6.03 13.02 -3.71
CA HIS A 170 -6.91 13.84 -2.87
C HIS A 170 -7.77 14.81 -3.70
N LEU A 171 -7.21 15.47 -4.71
CA LEU A 171 -7.94 16.44 -5.53
C LEU A 171 -8.98 15.79 -6.46
N HIS A 172 -8.79 14.53 -6.84
CA HIS A 172 -9.64 13.81 -7.81
C HIS A 172 -10.34 12.56 -7.24
N GLU A 173 -10.52 12.49 -5.92
CA GLU A 173 -11.02 11.34 -5.14
C GLU A 173 -12.12 10.50 -5.83
N LYS A 174 -13.12 11.15 -6.44
CA LYS A 174 -14.26 10.49 -7.10
C LYS A 174 -13.95 9.80 -8.44
N HIS A 175 -12.89 10.21 -9.14
CA HIS A 175 -12.53 9.72 -10.47
C HIS A 175 -11.14 9.06 -10.51
N THR A 176 -10.40 9.08 -9.41
CA THR A 176 -9.01 8.59 -9.30
C THR A 176 -8.83 7.18 -9.85
N HIS A 177 -9.75 6.25 -9.56
CA HIS A 177 -9.60 4.85 -9.98
C HIS A 177 -9.49 4.68 -11.51
N LYS A 178 -10.35 5.34 -12.31
CA LYS A 178 -10.30 5.23 -13.77
C LYS A 178 -9.09 5.97 -14.36
N LEU A 179 -8.65 7.06 -13.72
CA LEU A 179 -7.51 7.87 -14.13
C LEU A 179 -6.17 7.17 -13.90
N VAL A 180 -6.06 6.40 -12.81
CA VAL A 180 -4.80 5.79 -12.37
C VAL A 180 -4.61 4.37 -12.92
N LEU A 181 -5.67 3.64 -13.29
CA LEU A 181 -5.58 2.23 -13.71
C LEU A 181 -4.49 1.96 -14.77
N THR A 182 -4.43 2.78 -15.82
CA THR A 182 -3.40 2.63 -16.87
C THR A 182 -2.00 2.91 -16.33
N THR A 183 -1.87 3.88 -15.43
CA THR A 183 -0.60 4.19 -14.76
C THR A 183 -0.17 3.05 -13.83
N GLU A 184 -1.11 2.42 -13.14
CA GLU A 184 -0.86 1.22 -12.32
C GLU A 184 -0.33 0.07 -13.18
N SER A 185 -0.94 -0.22 -14.33
CA SER A 185 -0.45 -1.27 -15.24
C SER A 185 0.96 -0.99 -15.77
N ILE A 186 1.28 0.28 -16.05
CA ILE A 186 2.64 0.69 -16.45
C ILE A 186 3.62 0.50 -15.29
N ALA A 187 3.23 0.88 -14.07
CA ALA A 187 4.05 0.71 -12.87
C ALA A 187 4.32 -0.77 -12.58
N GLU A 188 3.31 -1.64 -12.72
CA GLU A 188 3.46 -3.09 -12.59
C GLU A 188 4.43 -3.67 -13.63
N LEU A 189 4.34 -3.20 -14.88
CA LEU A 189 5.27 -3.62 -15.94
C LEU A 189 6.71 -3.24 -15.59
N PHE A 190 6.93 -2.01 -15.13
CA PHE A 190 8.26 -1.58 -14.70
C PHE A 190 8.74 -2.32 -13.46
N ALA A 191 7.87 -2.63 -12.50
CA ALA A 191 8.23 -3.44 -11.34
C ALA A 191 8.68 -4.85 -11.74
N MET A 192 7.93 -5.52 -12.63
CA MET A 192 8.32 -6.83 -13.17
C MET A 192 9.65 -6.76 -13.92
N LEU A 193 9.86 -5.72 -14.72
CA LEU A 193 11.13 -5.50 -15.41
C LEU A 193 12.27 -5.32 -14.41
N THR A 194 12.09 -4.52 -13.36
CA THR A 194 13.07 -4.33 -12.30
C THR A 194 13.43 -5.66 -11.63
N TRP A 195 12.44 -6.51 -11.30
CA TRP A 195 12.70 -7.83 -10.71
C TRP A 195 13.48 -8.76 -11.65
N ILE A 196 13.14 -8.78 -12.94
CA ILE A 196 13.85 -9.57 -13.95
C ILE A 196 15.30 -9.09 -14.09
N LEU A 197 15.51 -7.78 -14.22
CA LEU A 197 16.84 -7.18 -14.36
C LEU A 197 17.66 -7.38 -13.10
N PHE A 198 17.08 -7.20 -11.92
CA PHE A 198 17.74 -7.43 -10.64
C PHE A 198 18.16 -8.90 -10.50
N GLY A 199 17.26 -9.84 -10.81
CA GLY A 199 17.58 -11.27 -10.80
C GLY A 199 18.71 -11.64 -11.77
N ALA A 200 18.63 -11.16 -13.02
CA ALA A 200 19.61 -11.47 -14.04
C ALA A 200 20.99 -10.83 -13.77
N ALA A 201 21.00 -9.55 -13.40
CA ALA A 201 22.22 -8.76 -13.27
C ALA A 201 22.86 -8.87 -11.88
N VAL A 202 22.08 -8.94 -10.80
CA VAL A 202 22.63 -8.88 -9.42
C VAL A 202 22.74 -10.27 -8.82
N VAL A 203 21.65 -11.04 -8.81
CA VAL A 203 21.61 -12.34 -8.10
C VAL A 203 22.65 -13.33 -8.62
N SER A 204 22.88 -13.36 -9.94
CA SER A 204 23.88 -14.23 -10.56
C SER A 204 25.32 -13.93 -10.09
N GLN A 205 25.63 -12.67 -9.78
CA GLN A 205 26.97 -12.25 -9.34
C GLN A 205 27.21 -12.47 -7.85
N VAL A 206 26.15 -12.43 -7.04
CA VAL A 206 26.27 -12.51 -5.58
C VAL A 206 25.94 -13.90 -5.02
N PHE A 207 25.64 -14.88 -5.89
CA PHE A 207 25.24 -16.22 -5.46
C PHE A 207 26.31 -16.89 -4.57
N ASP A 208 27.59 -16.72 -4.92
CA ASP A 208 28.71 -17.27 -4.17
C ASP A 208 29.00 -16.53 -2.85
N LEU A 209 28.38 -15.37 -2.63
CA LEU A 209 28.51 -14.57 -1.40
C LEU A 209 27.51 -15.01 -0.32
N PHE A 210 26.59 -15.93 -0.62
CA PHE A 210 25.63 -16.44 0.36
C PHE A 210 26.34 -17.20 1.48
N ASN A 211 26.17 -16.71 2.70
CA ASN A 211 26.66 -17.35 3.92
C ASN A 211 25.51 -17.56 4.91
N SER A 212 25.76 -18.39 5.93
CA SER A 212 24.79 -18.67 6.99
C SER A 212 24.39 -17.42 7.77
N THR A 213 25.27 -16.42 7.89
CA THR A 213 24.99 -15.15 8.56
C THR A 213 23.95 -14.31 7.83
N ILE A 214 24.00 -14.25 6.49
CA ILE A 214 23.01 -13.57 5.65
C ILE A 214 21.64 -14.25 5.77
N ILE A 215 21.61 -15.59 5.77
CA ILE A 215 20.37 -16.36 5.95
C ILE A 215 19.78 -16.09 7.34
N LEU A 216 20.62 -16.13 8.38
CA LEU A 216 20.21 -15.81 9.75
C LEU A 216 19.67 -14.39 9.85
N TYR A 217 20.36 -13.42 9.26
CA TYR A 217 19.94 -12.04 9.28
C TYR A 217 18.62 -11.82 8.53
N ALA A 218 18.44 -12.46 7.36
CA ALA A 218 17.17 -12.44 6.64
C ALA A 218 16.02 -13.03 7.48
N ALA A 219 16.25 -14.15 8.17
CA ALA A 219 15.25 -14.75 9.07
C ALA A 219 14.90 -13.83 10.26
N ILE A 220 15.91 -13.21 10.88
CA ILE A 220 15.73 -12.21 11.94
C ILE A 220 14.97 -10.99 11.41
N SER A 221 15.27 -10.55 10.19
CA SER A 221 14.61 -9.41 9.56
C SER A 221 13.12 -9.67 9.33
N LEU A 222 12.78 -10.86 8.82
CA LEU A 222 11.39 -11.26 8.57
C LEU A 222 10.58 -11.48 9.85
N THR A 223 11.24 -11.84 10.95
CA THR A 223 10.57 -12.17 12.21
C THR A 223 10.68 -11.05 13.22
N LEU A 224 11.84 -10.84 13.83
CA LEU A 224 12.02 -9.89 14.92
C LEU A 224 11.94 -8.44 14.42
N VAL A 225 12.70 -8.08 13.38
CA VAL A 225 12.77 -6.69 12.90
C VAL A 225 11.41 -6.22 12.40
N ARG A 226 10.68 -7.09 11.68
CA ARG A 226 9.34 -6.78 11.18
C ARG A 226 8.25 -6.86 12.23
N MET A 227 8.17 -7.96 13.00
CA MET A 227 7.00 -8.21 13.84
C MET A 227 7.08 -7.49 15.18
N LEU A 228 8.27 -7.31 15.76
CA LEU A 228 8.41 -6.76 17.11
C LEU A 228 7.96 -5.29 17.19
N PRO A 229 8.41 -4.36 16.32
CA PRO A 229 7.98 -2.96 16.38
C PRO A 229 6.48 -2.80 16.18
N ILE A 230 5.91 -3.59 15.26
CA ILE A 230 4.47 -3.61 14.96
C ILE A 230 3.70 -4.07 16.20
N TYR A 231 4.11 -5.19 16.82
CA TYR A 231 3.49 -5.71 18.04
C TYR A 231 3.57 -4.71 19.20
N LEU A 232 4.74 -4.10 19.42
CA LEU A 232 4.91 -3.07 20.44
C LEU A 232 4.01 -1.85 20.20
N SER A 233 3.80 -1.47 18.93
CA SER A 233 2.94 -0.34 18.59
C SER A 233 1.44 -0.58 18.83
N PHE A 234 1.03 -1.83 19.05
CA PHE A 234 -0.33 -2.20 19.45
C PHE A 234 -0.52 -2.28 20.97
N LEU A 235 0.56 -2.28 21.76
CA LEU A 235 0.46 -2.27 23.22
C LEU A 235 -0.26 -0.99 23.68
N GLY A 236 -1.44 -1.16 24.29
CA GLY A 236 -2.28 -0.06 24.77
C GLY A 236 -3.38 0.38 23.80
N THR A 237 -3.61 -0.35 22.70
CA THR A 237 -4.75 -0.13 21.81
C THR A 237 -5.83 -1.21 22.02
N ASP A 238 -7.10 -0.83 22.01
CA ASP A 238 -8.27 -1.74 22.10
C ASP A 238 -8.52 -2.54 20.80
N VAL A 239 -7.52 -2.61 19.92
CA VAL A 239 -7.61 -3.37 18.67
C VAL A 239 -7.75 -4.84 19.05
N GLN A 240 -8.94 -5.38 18.82
CA GLN A 240 -9.26 -6.77 19.14
C GLN A 240 -8.19 -7.69 18.55
N CYS A 241 -7.80 -8.69 19.34
CA CYS A 241 -6.75 -9.66 19.02
C CYS A 241 -6.94 -10.34 17.65
N SER A 242 -8.14 -10.22 17.02
CA SER A 242 -8.48 -10.66 15.66
C SER A 242 -7.58 -10.09 14.56
N ALA A 243 -6.98 -8.91 14.73
CA ALA A 243 -6.08 -8.29 13.75
C ALA A 243 -4.61 -8.76 13.86
N THR A 244 -4.22 -9.38 14.97
CA THR A 244 -2.90 -10.02 15.11
C THR A 244 -2.93 -11.38 14.39
N VAL A 245 -1.78 -11.88 13.91
CA VAL A 245 -1.66 -13.21 13.26
C VAL A 245 -2.38 -14.31 14.04
N HIS A 246 -2.34 -14.25 15.37
CA HIS A 246 -3.01 -15.20 16.26
C HIS A 246 -4.55 -15.11 16.23
N GLY A 247 -5.12 -13.91 16.03
CA GLY A 247 -6.55 -13.71 15.90
C GLY A 247 -7.09 -13.88 14.50
N LEU A 248 -6.31 -13.65 13.45
CA LEU A 248 -6.68 -14.02 12.07
C LEU A 248 -6.84 -15.55 11.96
N VAL A 249 -5.92 -16.30 12.57
CA VAL A 249 -5.99 -17.78 12.65
C VAL A 249 -7.18 -18.26 13.51
N ARG A 250 -7.55 -17.53 14.57
CA ARG A 250 -8.73 -17.85 15.40
C ARG A 250 -10.06 -17.46 14.73
N SER A 251 -10.13 -16.31 14.09
CA SER A 251 -11.31 -15.80 13.37
C SER A 251 -11.71 -16.74 12.24
N ALA A 252 -10.73 -17.20 11.44
CA ALA A 252 -10.93 -18.21 10.40
C ALA A 252 -11.39 -19.59 10.93
N ARG A 253 -11.18 -19.88 12.22
CA ARG A 253 -11.64 -21.12 12.88
C ARG A 253 -12.99 -21.01 13.58
N SER A 254 -13.48 -19.80 13.86
CA SER A 254 -14.73 -19.59 14.61
C SER A 254 -15.95 -20.18 13.88
N SER A 255 -16.87 -20.79 14.63
CA SER A 255 -18.08 -21.41 14.07
C SER A 255 -19.02 -20.39 13.43
N GLU A 256 -19.01 -19.15 13.90
CA GLU A 256 -19.87 -18.06 13.41
C GLU A 256 -19.54 -17.67 11.96
N TYR A 257 -18.26 -17.62 11.58
CA TYR A 257 -17.86 -17.35 10.18
C TYR A 257 -18.23 -18.50 9.24
N ARG A 258 -18.18 -19.74 9.75
CA ARG A 258 -18.54 -20.95 8.99
C ARG A 258 -20.03 -20.97 8.67
N VAL A 259 -20.87 -20.68 9.68
CA VAL A 259 -22.33 -20.58 9.54
C VAL A 259 -22.71 -19.45 8.58
N CYS A 260 -22.03 -18.30 8.63
CA CYS A 260 -22.27 -17.18 7.72
C CYS A 260 -21.91 -17.54 6.26
N SER A 261 -20.79 -18.25 6.05
CA SER A 261 -20.36 -18.69 4.72
C SER A 261 -21.26 -19.77 4.11
N ASP A 262 -21.82 -20.67 4.93
CA ASP A 262 -22.72 -21.73 4.47
C ASP A 262 -24.15 -21.25 4.27
N CYS A 263 -24.61 -20.23 5.02
CA CYS A 263 -25.85 -19.50 4.70
C CYS A 263 -25.71 -18.69 3.41
N TYR A 264 -24.59 -18.00 3.18
CA TYR A 264 -24.34 -17.27 1.92
C TYR A 264 -24.27 -18.20 0.70
N ARG A 265 -23.71 -19.41 0.86
CA ARG A 265 -23.66 -20.44 -0.19
C ARG A 265 -24.95 -21.27 -0.30
N GLY A 266 -26.01 -20.92 0.42
CA GLY A 266 -27.32 -21.59 0.34
C GLY A 266 -27.32 -23.05 0.81
N ARG A 267 -26.34 -23.47 1.62
CA ARG A 267 -26.20 -24.86 2.08
C ARG A 267 -26.98 -25.16 3.36
N VAL A 268 -27.57 -24.16 4.00
CA VAL A 268 -28.40 -24.29 5.20
C VAL A 268 -29.79 -23.71 4.93
N THR A 269 -30.83 -24.52 5.05
CA THR A 269 -32.23 -24.09 4.93
C THR A 269 -32.74 -23.58 6.29
N GLY A 270 -33.17 -22.31 6.34
CA GLY A 270 -33.77 -21.71 7.55
C GLY A 270 -32.84 -20.80 8.37
N CYS A 271 -31.96 -20.03 7.73
CA CYS A 271 -31.13 -19.04 8.41
C CYS A 271 -32.00 -17.87 8.92
N PRO A 272 -32.07 -17.58 10.24
CA PRO A 272 -32.90 -16.50 10.78
C PRO A 272 -32.27 -15.10 10.64
N ILE A 273 -31.13 -15.01 9.93
CA ILE A 273 -30.28 -13.82 9.83
C ILE A 273 -29.94 -13.60 8.36
N TYR A 274 -30.27 -12.41 7.83
CA TYR A 274 -29.84 -11.97 6.51
C TYR A 274 -28.73 -10.94 6.68
N CYS A 275 -27.63 -11.08 5.93
CA CYS A 275 -26.49 -10.17 5.97
C CYS A 275 -26.46 -9.35 4.68
N SER A 276 -26.63 -8.04 4.80
CA SER A 276 -26.44 -7.07 3.73
C SER A 276 -25.41 -6.05 4.25
N SER A 277 -24.35 -5.84 3.46
CA SER A 277 -23.40 -4.74 3.67
C SER A 277 -22.76 -4.68 5.08
N GLY A 278 -22.45 -5.83 5.68
CA GLY A 278 -21.71 -5.89 6.95
C GLY A 278 -22.51 -5.58 8.22
N HIS A 279 -23.83 -5.37 8.13
CA HIS A 279 -24.69 -5.15 9.30
C HIS A 279 -25.69 -6.29 9.54
N LEU A 280 -25.87 -6.65 10.82
CA LEU A 280 -26.78 -7.70 11.30
C LEU A 280 -28.20 -7.15 11.44
N HIS A 281 -29.15 -7.61 10.61
CA HIS A 281 -30.57 -7.35 10.81
C HIS A 281 -31.28 -8.61 11.35
N ARG A 282 -31.92 -8.47 12.51
CA ARG A 282 -32.77 -9.51 13.11
C ARG A 282 -34.14 -9.43 12.43
N ILE A 283 -34.62 -10.52 11.83
CA ILE A 283 -35.95 -10.55 11.18
C ILE A 283 -37.02 -10.51 12.27
N HIS A 284 -37.44 -9.32 12.68
CA HIS A 284 -38.78 -9.11 13.20
C HIS A 284 -39.64 -8.62 12.04
N GLU A 285 -40.74 -9.33 11.78
CA GLU A 285 -41.84 -8.92 10.91
C GLU A 285 -41.59 -8.86 9.40
N PHE A 286 -41.32 -9.99 8.75
CA PHE A 286 -41.92 -10.24 7.42
C PHE A 286 -42.27 -11.72 7.30
N GLY A 287 -43.57 -11.99 7.20
CA GLY A 287 -44.14 -13.33 7.08
C GLY A 287 -43.49 -14.11 5.93
N SER A 288 -43.19 -15.38 6.20
CA SER A 288 -42.38 -16.24 5.33
C SER A 288 -42.73 -16.11 3.83
N ALA A 289 -41.69 -16.14 2.98
CA ALA A 289 -41.77 -16.15 1.51
C ALA A 289 -42.73 -17.23 0.93
N ARG A 290 -43.15 -18.19 1.75
CA ARG A 290 -44.14 -19.21 1.41
C ARG A 290 -45.56 -18.64 1.25
N HIS A 291 -45.88 -17.50 1.89
CA HIS A 291 -47.19 -16.85 1.77
C HIS A 291 -47.31 -16.01 0.49
N TYR A 292 -46.23 -15.35 0.07
CA TYR A 292 -46.20 -14.52 -1.15
C TYR A 292 -46.28 -15.34 -2.46
N ARG A 293 -45.72 -16.55 -2.45
CA ARG A 293 -45.69 -17.46 -3.62
C ARG A 293 -47.09 -17.93 -4.05
N LYS A 294 -48.05 -17.98 -3.11
CA LYS A 294 -49.43 -18.41 -3.40
C LYS A 294 -50.32 -17.28 -3.92
N THR A 295 -49.99 -16.02 -3.66
CA THR A 295 -50.85 -14.88 -3.99
C THR A 295 -50.50 -14.19 -5.30
N THR A 296 -49.24 -14.24 -5.76
CA THR A 296 -48.81 -13.46 -6.95
C THR A 296 -48.42 -14.29 -8.17
N GLY A 297 -48.22 -15.61 -8.04
CA GLY A 297 -47.89 -16.50 -9.17
C GLY A 297 -46.55 -16.20 -9.88
N GLN A 298 -45.68 -15.36 -9.31
CA GLN A 298 -44.40 -14.99 -9.91
C GLN A 298 -43.27 -15.98 -9.57
N SER A 299 -42.36 -16.21 -10.52
CA SER A 299 -41.19 -17.07 -10.33
C SER A 299 -40.04 -16.34 -9.61
N ASP A 300 -39.15 -17.10 -8.94
CA ASP A 300 -38.00 -16.56 -8.17
C ASP A 300 -37.10 -15.63 -9.00
N TRP A 301 -37.07 -15.80 -10.32
CA TRP A 301 -36.30 -14.97 -11.22
C TRP A 301 -36.89 -13.55 -11.38
N GLN A 302 -38.23 -13.42 -11.39
CA GLN A 302 -38.90 -12.13 -11.51
C GLN A 302 -38.81 -11.30 -10.22
N ILE A 303 -38.83 -11.95 -9.07
CA ILE A 303 -38.65 -11.27 -7.77
C ILE A 303 -37.23 -10.71 -7.64
N LYS A 304 -36.21 -11.48 -8.05
CA LYS A 304 -34.82 -11.02 -8.06
C LYS A 304 -34.61 -9.82 -8.99
N ARG A 305 -35.26 -9.80 -10.16
CA ARG A 305 -35.14 -8.70 -11.12
C ARG A 305 -35.72 -7.38 -10.61
N ASN A 306 -36.85 -7.45 -9.89
CA ASN A 306 -37.51 -6.26 -9.34
C ASN A 306 -36.81 -5.70 -8.09
N ALA A 307 -36.12 -6.54 -7.32
CA ALA A 307 -35.27 -6.09 -6.21
C ALA A 307 -34.02 -5.34 -6.71
N THR A 308 -33.47 -5.73 -7.86
CA THR A 308 -32.32 -5.04 -8.49
C THR A 308 -32.69 -3.75 -9.25
N SER A 309 -33.97 -3.48 -9.51
CA SER A 309 -34.40 -2.28 -10.24
C SER A 309 -34.77 -1.10 -9.33
N THR A 310 -34.59 -1.21 -8.02
CA THR A 310 -34.84 -0.10 -7.05
C THR A 310 -33.58 0.59 -6.53
N GLU A 311 -32.38 0.19 -6.96
CA GLU A 311 -31.11 0.87 -6.63
C GLU A 311 -30.59 1.83 -7.74
N VAL A 312 -31.44 2.18 -8.72
CA VAL A 312 -31.16 3.27 -9.67
C VAL A 312 -32.19 4.38 -9.47
N ALA A 313 -32.09 5.07 -8.33
CA ALA A 313 -32.64 6.41 -8.15
C ALA A 313 -31.97 7.08 -6.93
N PHE A 314 -31.25 8.17 -7.23
CA PHE A 314 -30.55 9.13 -6.36
C PHE A 314 -29.11 8.81 -5.96
#